data_AF-A0AAE9W849-F1
#
_entry.id   AF-A0AAE9W849-F1
#
_cell.length_a   1.000
_cell.length_b   1.000
_cell.length_c   1.000
_cell.angle_alpha   90.00
_cell.angle_beta   90.00
_cell.angle_gamma   90.00
#
_symmetry.space_group_name_H-M   'P 1'
#
loop_
_entity.id
_entity.type
_entity.pdbx_description
1 polymer ?
#
loop_
_entity_poly.entity_id
_entity_poly.type
_entity_poly.pdbx_seq_one_letter_code
_entity_poly.pdbx_strand_id
1 'polypeptide(L)'
;MDPNEDTEWNDILRSKGILPEKEPDVDDVLDDALVDAKELAHENRLEKKTLDELDELEDEEDDEFLQIYRNKRIEEWKQRMSKAKYGSVYPISKPEYTQEVTEDSKNVFVVVHMFQDSIPACKLLNGILERLAPMYPQIKFVKIAGKQAVENYPDIMMPTLLVYGHGDLQQQFLTLTTLGGMGTTVYDVAKALVHAGALKEGEIAPLRESSSLNFESGRRDNEADEEEDYDDFD
;
A
#
# COMPACT_ATOMS: atom_id res chain seq x y z
N MET A 1 -8.32 24.73 56.23
CA MET A 1 -7.15 24.50 55.37
C MET A 1 -7.70 23.98 54.07
N ASP A 2 -7.40 24.67 52.98
CA ASP A 2 -7.87 24.28 51.66
C ASP A 2 -6.99 23.12 51.15
N PRO A 3 -7.55 21.93 50.86
CA PRO A 3 -6.80 20.77 50.39
C PRO A 3 -6.09 20.96 49.04
N ASN A 4 -6.37 22.06 48.34
CA ASN A 4 -5.84 22.38 47.02
C ASN A 4 -4.77 23.48 47.02
N GLU A 5 -4.37 24.02 48.18
CA GLU A 5 -3.27 24.98 48.24
C GLU A 5 -1.91 24.28 48.07
N ASP A 6 -1.12 24.72 47.08
CA ASP A 6 0.24 24.22 46.82
C ASP A 6 1.22 24.80 47.84
N THR A 7 1.21 24.19 49.03
CA THR A 7 2.19 24.46 50.08
C THR A 7 3.16 23.29 50.18
N GLU A 8 4.43 23.55 50.50
CA GLU A 8 5.46 22.49 50.69
C GLU A 8 5.02 21.42 51.70
N TRP A 9 4.13 21.78 52.63
CA TRP A 9 3.54 20.86 53.60
C TRP A 9 2.52 19.88 52.97
N ASN A 10 1.76 20.30 51.95
CA ASN A 10 0.78 19.45 51.27
C ASN A 10 1.43 18.40 50.35
N ASP A 11 2.53 18.75 49.67
CA ASP A 11 3.27 17.79 48.83
C ASP A 11 3.94 16.68 49.64
N ILE A 12 4.48 17.02 50.82
CA ILE A 12 5.02 16.04 51.76
C ILE A 12 3.92 15.07 52.24
N LEU A 13 2.68 15.55 52.40
CA LEU A 13 1.54 14.70 52.80
C LEU A 13 1.03 13.80 51.67
N ARG A 14 1.07 14.26 50.40
CA ARG A 14 0.80 13.41 49.22
C ARG A 14 1.88 12.33 49.05
N SER A 15 3.16 12.71 49.19
CA SER A 15 4.31 11.80 49.18
C SER A 15 4.22 10.71 50.26
N LYS A 16 3.70 11.05 51.45
CA LYS A 16 3.52 10.12 52.57
C LYS A 16 2.25 9.26 52.45
N GLY A 17 1.44 9.44 51.40
CA GLY A 17 0.21 8.67 51.15
C GLY A 17 -0.98 9.05 52.05
N ILE A 18 -0.93 10.23 52.68
CA ILE A 18 -1.98 10.73 53.59
C ILE A 18 -3.02 11.55 52.81
N LEU A 19 -2.61 12.24 51.75
CA LEU A 19 -3.49 12.89 50.77
C LEU A 19 -3.42 12.15 49.41
N PRO A 20 -4.53 12.10 48.65
CA PRO A 20 -4.52 11.57 47.28
C PRO A 20 -3.64 12.42 46.34
N GLU A 21 -3.07 11.77 45.32
CA GLU A 21 -2.36 12.45 44.23
C GLU A 21 -3.27 13.48 43.56
N LYS A 22 -2.69 14.64 43.23
CA LYS A 22 -3.41 15.72 42.57
C LYS A 22 -3.69 15.28 41.13
N GLU A 23 -4.91 15.48 40.66
CA GLU A 23 -5.22 15.26 39.24
C GLU A 23 -4.33 16.19 38.40
N PRO A 24 -3.72 15.70 37.30
CA PRO A 24 -2.90 16.53 36.42
C PRO A 24 -3.75 17.71 35.93
N ASP A 25 -3.12 18.89 35.86
CA ASP A 25 -3.83 20.10 35.49
C ASP A 25 -4.36 19.98 34.06
N VAL A 26 -5.64 20.25 33.87
CA VAL A 26 -6.33 20.03 32.59
C VAL A 26 -5.73 20.87 31.47
N ASP A 27 -5.11 22.00 31.82
CA ASP A 27 -4.44 22.88 30.88
C ASP A 27 -3.12 22.27 30.38
N ASP A 28 -2.33 21.61 31.25
CA ASP A 28 -1.07 20.96 30.86
C ASP A 28 -1.30 19.77 29.91
N VAL A 29 -2.33 18.96 30.19
CA VAL A 29 -2.68 17.81 29.32
C VAL A 29 -3.22 18.27 27.96
N LEU A 30 -3.89 19.42 27.92
CA LEU A 30 -4.43 20.00 26.69
C LEU A 30 -3.32 20.60 25.82
N ASP A 31 -2.33 21.25 26.43
CA ASP A 31 -1.19 21.83 25.74
C ASP A 31 -0.28 20.76 25.12
N ASP A 32 0.03 19.68 25.84
CA ASP A 32 0.79 18.55 25.29
C ASP A 32 0.06 17.89 24.10
N ALA A 33 -1.25 17.67 24.22
CA ALA A 33 -2.05 17.12 23.14
C ALA A 33 -2.15 18.04 21.91
N LEU A 34 -2.13 19.37 22.11
CA LEU A 34 -2.11 20.35 21.03
C LEU A 34 -0.76 20.38 20.31
N VAL A 35 0.35 20.22 21.03
CA VAL A 35 1.69 20.11 20.44
C VAL A 35 1.80 18.84 19.61
N ASP A 36 1.41 17.68 20.18
CA ASP A 36 1.40 16.40 19.48
C ASP A 36 0.51 16.45 18.21
N ALA A 37 -0.67 17.05 18.31
CA ALA A 37 -1.56 17.20 17.17
C ALA A 37 -0.97 18.09 16.06
N LYS A 38 -0.20 19.12 16.44
CA LYS A 38 0.45 20.04 15.52
C LYS A 38 1.64 19.39 14.81
N GLU A 39 2.45 18.62 15.54
CA GLU A 39 3.53 17.81 14.98
C GLU A 39 2.98 16.74 14.03
N LEU A 40 1.95 16.00 14.43
CA LEU A 40 1.31 14.98 13.61
C LEU A 40 0.69 15.58 12.34
N ALA A 41 0.04 16.75 12.45
CA ALA A 41 -0.51 17.46 11.31
C ALA A 41 0.59 17.91 10.33
N HIS A 42 1.74 18.32 10.85
CA HIS A 42 2.91 18.73 10.07
C HIS A 42 3.56 17.52 9.36
N GLU A 43 3.74 16.38 10.04
CA GLU A 43 4.23 15.14 9.41
C GLU A 43 3.31 14.66 8.27
N ASN A 44 1.99 14.65 8.51
CA ASN A 44 1.01 14.26 7.49
C ASN A 44 0.99 15.22 6.28
N ARG A 45 1.34 16.50 6.49
CA ARG A 45 1.44 17.50 5.41
C ARG A 45 2.60 17.21 4.47
N LEU A 46 3.70 16.68 4.99
CA LEU A 46 4.92 16.37 4.24
C LEU A 46 4.88 14.99 3.59
N GLU A 47 4.14 14.02 4.13
CA GLU A 47 3.96 12.68 3.55
C GLU A 47 3.38 12.71 2.14
N LYS A 48 2.48 13.67 1.87
CA LYS A 48 1.75 13.79 0.60
C LYS A 48 2.50 14.58 -0.46
N LYS A 49 3.64 15.18 -0.13
CA LYS A 49 4.39 16.05 -1.05
C LYS A 49 5.45 15.28 -1.85
N THR A 50 5.63 15.72 -3.08
CA THR A 50 6.69 15.30 -3.99
C THR A 50 8.00 16.04 -3.67
N LEU A 51 9.12 15.60 -4.27
CA LEU A 51 10.43 16.23 -4.05
C LEU A 51 10.44 17.71 -4.47
N ASP A 52 9.77 18.05 -5.57
CA ASP A 52 9.71 19.43 -6.08
C ASP A 52 8.82 20.32 -5.19
N GLU A 53 7.69 19.79 -4.68
CA GLU A 53 6.80 20.53 -3.76
C GLU A 53 7.39 20.73 -2.36
N LEU A 54 8.44 19.98 -2.03
CA LEU A 54 9.19 20.11 -0.79
C LEU A 54 10.22 21.26 -0.90
N ASP A 55 10.83 21.42 -2.07
CA ASP A 55 11.74 22.55 -2.37
C ASP A 55 11.00 23.89 -2.29
N GLU A 56 9.72 23.94 -2.64
CA GLU A 56 8.89 25.15 -2.51
C GLU A 56 8.53 25.51 -1.05
N LEU A 57 8.64 24.55 -0.11
CA LEU A 57 8.37 24.82 1.32
C LEU A 57 9.60 25.27 2.10
N GLU A 58 10.79 25.22 1.48
CA GLU A 58 12.08 25.64 2.07
C GLU A 58 12.05 27.13 2.48
N ASP A 59 11.18 27.94 1.89
CA ASP A 59 11.01 29.36 2.21
C ASP A 59 10.09 29.64 3.44
N GLU A 60 9.31 28.66 3.92
CA GLU A 60 8.30 28.86 4.99
C GLU A 60 8.57 28.11 6.32
N GLU A 61 9.49 27.13 6.36
CA GLU A 61 9.72 26.26 7.55
C GLU A 61 11.20 26.14 7.95
N ASP A 62 11.45 25.65 9.18
CA ASP A 62 12.80 25.43 9.73
C ASP A 62 13.61 24.49 8.82
N ASP A 63 14.63 25.08 8.20
CA ASP A 63 15.47 24.55 7.13
C ASP A 63 16.10 23.18 7.49
N GLU A 64 16.42 22.93 8.77
CA GLU A 64 17.01 21.66 9.22
C GLU A 64 16.05 20.46 9.13
N PHE A 65 14.76 20.63 9.41
CA PHE A 65 13.79 19.52 9.40
C PHE A 65 13.41 19.12 7.96
N LEU A 66 13.18 20.10 7.09
CA LEU A 66 12.93 19.89 5.66
C LEU A 66 14.12 19.20 4.99
N GLN A 67 15.36 19.59 5.31
CA GLN A 67 16.55 18.91 4.80
C GLN A 67 16.67 17.45 5.28
N ILE A 68 16.36 17.15 6.55
CA ILE A 68 16.34 15.77 7.05
C ILE A 68 15.29 14.93 6.29
N TYR A 69 14.08 15.47 6.13
CA TYR A 69 12.99 14.77 5.44
C TYR A 69 13.27 14.56 3.95
N ARG A 70 13.82 15.57 3.27
CA ARG A 70 14.31 15.50 1.89
C ARG A 70 15.38 14.41 1.75
N ASN A 71 16.38 14.43 2.61
CA ASN A 71 17.45 13.43 2.60
C ASN A 71 16.91 12.01 2.84
N LYS A 72 15.94 11.84 3.75
CA LYS A 72 15.25 10.57 3.99
C LYS A 72 14.53 10.08 2.73
N ARG A 73 13.77 10.93 2.04
CA ARG A 73 13.06 10.59 0.79
C ARG A 73 14.02 10.26 -0.36
N ILE A 74 15.10 11.03 -0.51
CA ILE A 74 16.15 10.77 -1.52
C ILE A 74 16.83 9.43 -1.25
N GLU A 75 17.14 9.12 0.01
CA GLU A 75 17.75 7.85 0.40
C GLU A 75 16.82 6.67 0.10
N GLU A 76 15.54 6.78 0.44
CA GLU A 76 14.53 5.78 0.07
C GLU A 76 14.42 5.59 -1.46
N TRP A 77 14.50 6.68 -2.23
CA TRP A 77 14.52 6.65 -3.68
C TRP A 77 15.78 5.96 -4.24
N LYS A 78 16.96 6.30 -3.71
CA LYS A 78 18.23 5.66 -4.08
C LYS A 78 18.24 4.16 -3.75
N GLN A 79 17.70 3.79 -2.59
CA GLN A 79 17.54 2.39 -2.20
C GLN A 79 16.58 1.64 -3.12
N ARG A 80 15.48 2.26 -3.56
CA ARG A 80 14.59 1.68 -4.57
C ARG A 80 15.28 1.53 -5.93
N MET A 81 15.97 2.57 -6.40
CA MET A 81 16.68 2.54 -7.69
C MET A 81 17.81 1.51 -7.72
N SER A 82 18.57 1.34 -6.63
CA SER A 82 19.60 0.29 -6.53
C SER A 82 19.03 -1.14 -6.51
N LYS A 83 17.76 -1.31 -6.11
CA LYS A 83 17.04 -2.59 -6.11
C LYS A 83 16.22 -2.82 -7.38
N ALA A 84 16.09 -1.81 -8.24
CA ALA A 84 15.33 -1.87 -9.50
C ALA A 84 16.07 -2.75 -10.52
N LYS A 85 15.83 -4.07 -10.46
CA LYS A 85 16.44 -5.08 -11.33
C LYS A 85 15.47 -5.66 -12.36
N TYR A 86 14.17 -5.53 -12.10
CA TYR A 86 13.09 -6.09 -12.89
C TYR A 86 12.28 -4.96 -13.56
N GLY A 87 11.14 -5.28 -14.15
CA GLY A 87 10.35 -4.31 -14.92
C GLY A 87 9.36 -4.93 -15.89
N SER A 88 9.41 -6.25 -16.06
CA SER A 88 8.54 -7.02 -16.95
C SER A 88 8.04 -8.29 -16.25
N VAL A 89 7.05 -8.95 -16.85
CA VAL A 89 6.59 -10.29 -16.43
C VAL A 89 7.34 -11.35 -17.22
N TYR A 90 8.12 -12.19 -16.54
CA TYR A 90 8.98 -13.18 -17.18
C TYR A 90 8.28 -14.56 -17.25
N PRO A 91 8.12 -15.17 -18.43
CA PRO A 91 7.67 -16.56 -18.51
C PRO A 91 8.79 -17.49 -18.03
N ILE A 92 8.47 -18.45 -17.18
CA ILE A 92 9.42 -19.45 -16.67
C ILE A 92 8.89 -20.86 -16.89
N SER A 93 9.82 -21.83 -16.97
CA SER A 93 9.51 -23.25 -17.08
C SER A 93 9.65 -23.98 -15.74
N LYS A 94 9.16 -25.22 -15.67
CA LYS A 94 9.27 -26.08 -14.47
C LYS A 94 10.71 -26.23 -13.93
N PRO A 95 11.75 -26.50 -14.74
CA PRO A 95 13.12 -26.62 -14.22
C PRO A 95 13.68 -25.31 -13.68
N GLU A 96 13.22 -24.17 -14.19
CA GLU A 96 13.64 -22.84 -13.74
C GLU A 96 12.95 -22.40 -12.45
N TYR A 97 11.80 -23.00 -12.12
CA TYR A 97 10.97 -22.60 -10.98
C TYR A 97 11.75 -22.48 -9.66
N THR A 98 12.55 -23.49 -9.30
CA THR A 98 13.30 -23.48 -8.04
C THR A 98 14.29 -22.32 -7.97
N GLN A 99 14.99 -22.04 -9.07
CA GLN A 99 15.96 -20.96 -9.11
C GLN A 99 15.25 -19.60 -9.15
N GLU A 100 14.34 -19.42 -10.10
CA GLU A 100 13.69 -18.15 -10.40
C GLU A 100 12.70 -17.70 -9.31
N VAL A 101 12.15 -18.65 -8.54
CA VAL A 101 11.19 -18.41 -7.45
C VAL A 101 11.84 -18.62 -6.10
N THR A 102 12.21 -19.85 -5.73
CA THR A 102 12.65 -20.17 -4.37
C THR A 102 13.99 -19.52 -4.01
N GLU A 103 15.00 -19.66 -4.87
CA GLU A 103 16.33 -19.09 -4.58
C GLU A 103 16.36 -17.56 -4.67
N ASP A 104 15.76 -16.99 -5.72
CA ASP A 104 15.64 -15.53 -5.85
C ASP A 104 14.81 -14.90 -4.72
N SER A 105 13.80 -15.63 -4.21
CA SER A 105 12.95 -15.11 -3.14
C SER A 105 13.68 -14.82 -1.82
N LYS A 106 14.91 -15.34 -1.65
CA LYS A 106 15.75 -15.03 -0.48
C LYS A 106 16.21 -13.58 -0.46
N ASN A 107 16.33 -12.96 -1.63
CA ASN A 107 16.87 -11.61 -1.79
C ASN A 107 15.84 -10.60 -2.27
N VAL A 108 14.81 -11.05 -3.01
CA VAL A 108 13.78 -10.19 -3.60
C VAL A 108 12.41 -10.83 -3.43
N PHE A 109 11.32 -10.05 -3.45
CA PHE A 109 9.99 -10.62 -3.55
C PHE A 109 9.74 -11.15 -4.97
N VAL A 110 9.23 -12.37 -5.06
CA VAL A 110 8.87 -13.00 -6.34
C VAL A 110 7.37 -13.27 -6.38
N VAL A 111 6.69 -12.69 -7.36
CA VAL A 111 5.27 -12.85 -7.59
C VAL A 111 5.08 -13.82 -8.76
N VAL A 112 4.50 -14.98 -8.47
CA VAL A 112 4.27 -16.05 -9.46
C VAL A 112 2.80 -16.07 -9.85
N HIS A 113 2.53 -15.85 -11.13
CA HIS A 113 1.22 -16.10 -11.72
C HIS A 113 1.21 -17.49 -12.36
N MET A 114 0.51 -18.43 -11.72
CA MET A 114 0.13 -19.68 -12.38
C MET A 114 -1.13 -19.43 -13.22
N PHE A 115 -1.07 -19.74 -14.52
CA PHE A 115 -2.11 -19.36 -15.47
C PHE A 115 -2.54 -20.50 -16.40
N GLN A 116 -3.68 -20.30 -17.05
CA GLN A 116 -4.12 -21.09 -18.21
C GLN A 116 -4.78 -20.15 -19.24
N ASP A 117 -4.31 -20.17 -20.49
CA ASP A 117 -4.70 -19.21 -21.54
C ASP A 117 -6.19 -19.24 -21.89
N SER A 118 -6.88 -20.37 -21.70
CA SER A 118 -8.31 -20.48 -21.97
C SER A 118 -9.18 -19.76 -20.95
N ILE A 119 -8.65 -19.37 -19.78
CA ILE A 119 -9.41 -18.80 -18.67
C ILE A 119 -9.34 -17.26 -18.74
N PRO A 120 -10.48 -16.55 -18.89
CA PRO A 120 -10.50 -15.09 -18.99
C PRO A 120 -9.87 -14.36 -17.79
N ALA A 121 -10.10 -14.87 -16.57
CA ALA A 121 -9.52 -14.31 -15.36
C ALA A 121 -7.97 -14.35 -15.35
N CYS A 122 -7.35 -15.34 -16.00
CA CYS A 122 -5.89 -15.37 -16.17
C CYS A 122 -5.40 -14.25 -17.10
N LYS A 123 -6.13 -13.97 -18.18
CA LYS A 123 -5.79 -12.87 -19.11
C LYS A 123 -5.88 -11.51 -18.42
N LEU A 124 -6.93 -11.32 -17.60
CA LEU A 124 -7.10 -10.12 -16.79
C LEU A 124 -5.92 -9.93 -15.84
N LEU A 125 -5.56 -10.96 -15.07
CA LEU A 125 -4.44 -10.88 -14.13
C LEU A 125 -3.11 -10.64 -14.85
N ASN A 126 -2.84 -11.31 -15.98
CA ASN A 126 -1.64 -11.07 -16.77
C ASN A 126 -1.52 -9.59 -17.21
N GLY A 127 -2.60 -8.99 -17.72
CA GLY A 127 -2.60 -7.56 -18.11
C GLY A 127 -2.48 -6.59 -16.92
N ILE A 128 -2.87 -7.00 -15.72
CA ILE A 128 -2.61 -6.22 -14.49
C ILE A 128 -1.13 -6.31 -14.12
N LEU A 129 -0.55 -7.51 -14.11
CA LEU A 129 0.86 -7.72 -13.76
C LEU A 129 1.81 -7.04 -14.76
N GLU A 130 1.47 -7.01 -16.05
CA GLU A 130 2.23 -6.28 -17.08
C GLU A 130 2.26 -4.76 -16.84
N ARG A 131 1.25 -4.21 -16.15
CA ARG A 131 1.23 -2.79 -15.73
C ARG A 131 1.97 -2.58 -14.42
N LEU A 132 1.91 -3.52 -13.48
CA LEU A 132 2.59 -3.42 -12.18
C LEU A 132 4.09 -3.62 -12.28
N ALA A 133 4.56 -4.53 -13.13
CA ALA A 133 5.98 -4.85 -13.26
C ALA A 133 6.89 -3.63 -13.50
N PRO A 134 6.58 -2.70 -14.44
CA PRO A 134 7.40 -1.51 -14.63
C PRO A 134 7.26 -0.47 -13.50
N MET A 135 6.16 -0.48 -12.74
CA MET A 135 5.97 0.41 -11.59
C MET A 135 6.79 -0.02 -10.38
N TYR A 136 7.00 -1.33 -10.23
CA TYR A 136 7.68 -1.93 -9.08
C TYR A 136 8.88 -2.80 -9.52
N PRO A 137 9.93 -2.20 -10.11
CA PRO A 137 11.10 -2.93 -10.62
C PRO A 137 11.94 -3.61 -9.52
N GLN A 138 11.66 -3.32 -8.25
CA GLN A 138 12.22 -4.01 -7.10
C GLN A 138 11.58 -5.38 -6.84
N ILE A 139 10.46 -5.72 -7.49
CA ILE A 139 9.76 -6.99 -7.36
C ILE A 139 9.92 -7.77 -8.66
N LYS A 140 10.17 -9.08 -8.55
CA LYS A 140 10.23 -9.97 -9.70
C LYS A 140 8.86 -10.55 -10.00
N PHE A 141 8.34 -10.31 -11.20
CA PHE A 141 7.07 -10.91 -11.65
C PHE A 141 7.36 -12.03 -12.64
N VAL A 142 6.83 -13.22 -12.37
CA VAL A 142 6.98 -14.39 -13.25
C VAL A 142 5.64 -15.04 -13.54
N LYS A 143 5.55 -15.74 -14.67
CA LYS A 143 4.37 -16.54 -15.02
C LYS A 143 4.75 -17.93 -15.50
N ILE A 144 3.92 -18.90 -15.16
CA ILE A 144 4.09 -20.30 -15.54
C ILE A 144 2.73 -20.93 -15.81
N ALA A 145 2.63 -21.80 -16.81
CA ALA A 145 1.40 -22.54 -17.05
C ALA A 145 1.11 -23.46 -15.85
N GLY A 146 -0.13 -23.48 -15.35
CA GLY A 146 -0.50 -24.23 -14.14
C GLY A 146 -0.07 -25.69 -14.18
N LYS A 147 -0.33 -26.35 -15.31
CA LYS A 147 0.01 -27.75 -15.57
C LYS A 147 1.52 -28.02 -15.64
N GLN A 148 2.33 -27.00 -15.93
CA GLN A 148 3.79 -27.10 -15.90
C GLN A 148 4.33 -26.97 -14.47
N ALA A 149 3.77 -26.07 -13.66
CA ALA A 149 4.18 -25.89 -12.27
C ALA A 149 3.79 -27.11 -11.41
N VAL A 150 2.52 -27.54 -11.51
CA VAL A 150 1.98 -28.67 -10.76
C VAL A 150 1.19 -29.57 -11.70
N GLU A 151 1.52 -30.86 -11.72
CA GLU A 151 0.84 -31.84 -12.54
C GLU A 151 -0.64 -31.95 -12.13
N ASN A 152 -1.55 -31.91 -13.10
CA ASN A 152 -3.00 -31.95 -12.89
C ASN A 152 -3.55 -30.85 -11.95
N TYR A 153 -2.91 -29.67 -11.92
CA TYR A 153 -3.47 -28.53 -11.18
C TYR A 153 -4.87 -28.17 -11.68
N PRO A 154 -5.88 -28.04 -10.79
CA PRO A 154 -7.26 -27.90 -11.20
C PRO A 154 -7.58 -26.50 -11.74
N ASP A 155 -8.20 -26.44 -12.92
CA ASP A 155 -8.57 -25.19 -13.60
C ASP A 155 -9.48 -24.29 -12.76
N ILE A 156 -10.29 -24.85 -11.84
CA ILE A 156 -11.17 -24.07 -10.95
C ILE A 156 -10.40 -23.21 -9.93
N MET A 157 -9.14 -23.52 -9.66
CA MET A 157 -8.28 -22.73 -8.76
C MET A 157 -7.52 -21.60 -9.49
N MET A 158 -7.70 -21.49 -10.81
CA MET A 158 -7.01 -20.51 -11.65
C MET A 158 -7.78 -19.19 -11.80
N PRO A 159 -7.08 -18.05 -11.95
CA PRO A 159 -5.63 -17.90 -11.80
C PRO A 159 -5.17 -18.11 -10.36
N THR A 160 -3.94 -18.54 -10.16
CA THR A 160 -3.32 -18.59 -8.83
C THR A 160 -2.16 -17.61 -8.77
N LEU A 161 -2.17 -16.75 -7.76
CA LEU A 161 -1.09 -15.79 -7.50
C LEU A 161 -0.37 -16.20 -6.21
N LEU A 162 0.93 -16.43 -6.32
CA LEU A 162 1.78 -16.78 -5.19
C LEU A 162 2.78 -15.64 -4.96
N VAL A 163 2.96 -15.23 -3.72
CA VAL A 163 3.95 -14.23 -3.34
C VAL A 163 4.99 -14.92 -2.47
N TYR A 164 6.22 -15.01 -2.99
CA TYR A 164 7.38 -15.52 -2.26
C TYR A 164 8.26 -14.37 -1.78
N GLY A 165 8.87 -14.57 -0.61
CA GLY A 165 9.79 -13.63 0.01
C GLY A 165 10.53 -14.33 1.14
N HIS A 166 11.75 -13.88 1.44
CA HIS A 166 12.60 -14.47 2.47
C HIS A 166 12.88 -15.97 2.30
N GLY A 167 12.77 -16.51 1.08
CA GLY A 167 12.96 -17.93 0.77
C GLY A 167 11.69 -18.79 0.83
N ASP A 168 10.58 -18.25 1.33
CA ASP A 168 9.34 -19.00 1.59
C ASP A 168 8.10 -18.32 0.98
N LEU A 169 7.01 -19.08 0.91
CA LEU A 169 5.71 -18.57 0.46
C LEU A 169 5.10 -17.66 1.54
N GLN A 170 4.86 -16.41 1.19
CA GLN A 170 4.28 -15.40 2.08
C GLN A 170 2.76 -15.35 1.97
N GLN A 171 2.23 -15.38 0.75
CA GLN A 171 0.79 -15.34 0.49
C GLN A 171 0.40 -16.14 -0.75
N GLN A 172 -0.81 -16.67 -0.73
CA GLN A 172 -1.41 -17.38 -1.85
C GLN A 172 -2.85 -16.91 -2.06
N PHE A 173 -3.15 -16.53 -3.30
CA PHE A 173 -4.49 -16.17 -3.74
C PHE A 173 -4.96 -17.18 -4.78
N LEU A 174 -5.98 -17.95 -4.42
CA LEU A 174 -6.66 -18.86 -5.33
C LEU A 174 -7.80 -18.12 -6.01
N THR A 175 -7.85 -18.15 -7.34
CA THR A 175 -8.77 -17.37 -8.17
C THR A 175 -8.66 -15.86 -7.92
N LEU A 176 -9.51 -15.07 -8.58
CA LEU A 176 -9.61 -13.64 -8.32
C LEU A 176 -10.69 -13.28 -7.29
N THR A 177 -11.39 -14.25 -6.71
CA THR A 177 -12.55 -14.00 -5.84
C THR A 177 -12.22 -13.09 -4.66
N THR A 178 -11.04 -13.27 -4.04
CA THR A 178 -10.58 -12.44 -2.92
C THR A 178 -10.05 -11.07 -3.35
N LEU A 179 -9.93 -10.82 -4.65
CA LEU A 179 -9.40 -9.60 -5.27
C LEU A 179 -10.47 -8.84 -6.09
N GLY A 180 -11.76 -9.16 -5.90
CA GLY A 180 -12.86 -8.51 -6.63
C GLY A 180 -13.35 -9.28 -7.87
N GLY A 181 -12.88 -10.51 -8.07
CA GLY A 181 -13.31 -11.38 -9.17
C GLY A 181 -12.94 -10.81 -10.53
N MET A 182 -13.89 -10.77 -11.46
CA MET A 182 -13.67 -10.18 -12.79
C MET A 182 -13.54 -8.65 -12.76
N GLY A 183 -13.86 -8.01 -11.63
CA GLY A 183 -13.65 -6.58 -11.39
C GLY A 183 -12.27 -6.24 -10.81
N THR A 184 -11.36 -7.22 -10.68
CA THR A 184 -10.03 -7.01 -10.09
C THR A 184 -9.29 -5.89 -10.81
N THR A 185 -8.80 -4.91 -10.04
CA THR A 185 -8.05 -3.77 -10.54
C THR A 185 -6.55 -3.87 -10.23
N VAL A 186 -5.78 -2.94 -10.79
CA VAL A 186 -4.35 -2.78 -10.47
C VAL A 186 -4.16 -2.49 -8.98
N TYR A 187 -5.06 -1.69 -8.38
CA TYR A 187 -5.01 -1.33 -6.98
C TYR A 187 -5.26 -2.55 -6.07
N ASP A 188 -6.21 -3.42 -6.41
CA ASP A 188 -6.51 -4.62 -5.61
C ASP A 188 -5.31 -5.56 -5.52
N VAL A 189 -4.61 -5.77 -6.65
CA VAL A 189 -3.40 -6.60 -6.67
C VAL A 189 -2.25 -5.90 -5.93
N ALA A 190 -2.09 -4.58 -6.09
CA ALA A 190 -1.06 -3.83 -5.36
C ALA A 190 -1.30 -3.89 -3.83
N LYS A 191 -2.55 -3.78 -3.38
CA LYS A 191 -2.93 -3.92 -1.98
C LYS A 191 -2.65 -5.34 -1.45
N ALA A 192 -2.91 -6.36 -2.26
CA ALA A 192 -2.55 -7.73 -1.91
C ALA A 192 -1.02 -7.90 -1.73
N LEU A 193 -0.21 -7.22 -2.54
CA LEU A 193 1.24 -7.19 -2.39
C LEU A 193 1.69 -6.43 -1.12
N VAL A 194 0.98 -5.38 -0.71
CA VAL A 194 1.21 -4.73 0.60
C VAL A 194 0.91 -5.68 1.74
N HIS A 195 -0.22 -6.38 1.71
CA HIS A 195 -0.56 -7.37 2.74
C HIS A 195 0.45 -8.54 2.80
N ALA A 196 1.10 -8.87 1.68
CA ALA A 196 2.17 -9.87 1.63
C ALA A 196 3.54 -9.34 2.06
N GLY A 197 3.66 -8.04 2.37
CA GLY A 197 4.92 -7.38 2.76
C GLY A 197 5.85 -7.04 1.59
N ALA A 198 5.41 -7.27 0.34
CA ALA A 198 6.21 -6.98 -0.85
C ALA A 198 6.25 -5.49 -1.20
N LEU A 199 5.25 -4.72 -0.79
CA LEU A 199 5.13 -3.28 -0.95
C LEU A 199 4.75 -2.61 0.38
N LYS A 200 5.02 -1.30 0.50
CA LYS A 200 4.53 -0.45 1.59
C LYS A 200 3.28 0.32 1.17
N GLU A 201 2.46 0.73 2.13
CA GLU A 201 1.21 1.48 1.86
C GLU A 201 1.46 2.78 1.07
N GLY A 202 2.53 3.51 1.40
CA GLY A 202 2.92 4.73 0.67
C GLY A 202 3.30 4.50 -0.80
N GLU A 203 3.66 3.27 -1.19
CA GLU A 203 4.05 2.94 -2.57
C GLU A 203 2.83 2.71 -3.50
N ILE A 204 1.64 2.54 -2.93
CA ILE A 204 0.40 2.30 -3.69
C ILE A 204 -0.55 3.51 -3.69
N ALA A 205 -0.24 4.57 -2.93
CA ALA A 205 -1.08 5.77 -2.82
C ALA A 205 -1.46 6.40 -4.18
N PRO A 206 -0.56 6.53 -5.17
CA PRO A 206 -0.92 7.09 -6.49
C PRO A 206 -1.96 6.25 -7.27
N LEU A 207 -2.03 4.95 -6.99
CA LEU A 207 -3.01 4.05 -7.64
C LEU A 207 -4.42 4.22 -7.06
N ARG A 208 -4.55 4.78 -5.85
CA ARG A 208 -5.84 5.00 -5.19
C ARG A 208 -6.60 6.20 -5.78
N GLU A 209 -5.88 7.22 -6.21
CA GLU A 209 -6.47 8.44 -6.79
C GLU A 209 -6.98 8.17 -8.21
N SER A 210 -6.21 7.43 -9.01
CA SER A 210 -6.60 7.03 -10.38
C SER A 210 -7.80 6.07 -10.42
N SER A 211 -7.98 5.24 -9.39
CA SER A 211 -9.17 4.38 -9.27
C SER A 211 -10.43 5.17 -8.86
N SER A 212 -10.28 6.24 -8.07
CA SER A 212 -11.38 7.12 -7.65
C SER A 212 -11.93 7.96 -8.80
N LEU A 213 -11.06 8.50 -9.66
CA LEU A 213 -11.44 9.30 -10.84
C LEU A 213 -12.19 8.48 -11.90
N ASN A 214 -11.84 7.20 -12.08
CA ASN A 214 -12.54 6.31 -13.02
C ASN A 214 -13.97 5.99 -12.57
N PHE A 215 -14.25 6.00 -11.26
CA PHE A 215 -15.58 5.76 -10.72
C PHE A 215 -16.52 6.96 -10.97
N GLU A 216 -16.00 8.19 -11.02
CA GLU A 216 -16.79 9.39 -11.31
C GLU A 216 -17.07 9.60 -12.81
N SER A 217 -16.24 9.05 -13.70
CA SER A 217 -16.50 9.08 -15.14
C SER A 217 -17.64 8.12 -15.53
N GLY A 218 -17.65 6.90 -14.97
CA GLY A 218 -18.66 5.89 -15.31
C GLY A 218 -20.09 6.22 -14.84
N ARG A 219 -20.28 7.20 -13.96
CA ARG A 219 -21.61 7.71 -13.60
C ARG A 219 -22.20 8.66 -14.63
N ARG A 220 -21.36 9.39 -15.38
CA ARG A 220 -21.82 10.36 -16.38
C ARG A 220 -22.31 9.69 -17.69
N ASP A 221 -21.79 8.51 -18.00
CA ASP A 221 -22.16 7.79 -19.22
C ASP A 221 -23.49 7.02 -19.10
N ASN A 222 -24.03 6.84 -17.88
CA ASN A 222 -25.29 6.11 -17.65
C ASN A 222 -26.56 7.01 -17.65
N GLU A 223 -26.42 8.34 -17.72
CA GLU A 223 -27.56 9.27 -17.78
C GLU A 223 -27.96 9.66 -19.22
N ALA A 224 -27.26 9.17 -20.24
CA ALA A 224 -27.48 9.57 -21.63
C ALA A 224 -28.41 8.64 -22.45
N ASP A 225 -28.89 7.53 -21.88
CA ASP A 225 -29.64 6.49 -22.62
C ASP A 225 -31.12 6.37 -22.21
N GLU A 226 -31.73 7.38 -21.57
CA GLU A 226 -33.19 7.44 -21.32
C GLU A 226 -33.86 8.59 -22.08
N GLU A 227 -33.85 8.56 -23.41
CA GLU A 227 -34.87 9.25 -24.23
C GLU A 227 -35.31 8.30 -25.37
N GLU A 228 -36.10 7.28 -25.03
CA GLU A 228 -36.89 6.50 -26.01
C GLU A 228 -38.26 7.15 -26.25
N ASP A 229 -38.48 7.44 -27.54
CA ASP A 229 -39.72 7.33 -28.33
C ASP A 229 -41.06 7.63 -27.64
N TYR A 230 -41.64 8.78 -28.00
CA TYR A 230 -43.09 8.95 -28.04
C TYR A 230 -43.58 9.02 -29.49
N ASP A 231 -44.20 7.91 -29.88
CA ASP A 231 -45.30 7.71 -30.83
C ASP A 231 -45.77 8.90 -31.68
N ASP A 232 -45.84 8.69 -33.00
CA ASP A 232 -46.98 9.22 -33.77
C ASP A 232 -47.43 8.22 -34.84
N PHE A 233 -48.58 7.60 -34.58
CA PHE A 233 -49.39 6.82 -35.51
C PHE A 233 -50.70 7.58 -35.72
N ASP A 234 -50.85 8.20 -36.89
CA ASP A 234 -52.07 8.15 -37.73
C ASP A 234 -51.78 8.67 -39.16
#